data_AF-A0A9D9L2Y3-F1
#
_entry.id   AF-A0A9D9L2Y3-F1
#
_cell.length_a   1.000
_cell.length_b   1.000
_cell.length_c   1.000
_cell.angle_alpha   90.00
_cell.angle_beta   90.00
_cell.angle_gamma   90.00
#
_symmetry.space_group_name_H-M   'P 1'
#
loop_
_entity.id
_entity.type
_entity.pdbx_description
1 polymer ?
#
loop_
_entity_poly.entity_id
_entity_poly.type
_entity_poly.pdbx_seq_one_letter_code
_entity_poly.pdbx_strand_id
1 'polypeptide(L)' 'MKNIKTTRSRVTTMANRLVKRGYGRRLAMIKAWIIVKAEKLSVRVSGVTFGQRQQILAALDGRQAFVKLRRE' A
#
# COMPACT_ATOMS: atom_id res chain seq x y z
N MET A 1 3.69 -10.63 -20.41
CA MET A 1 4.03 -9.22 -20.08
C MET A 1 2.83 -8.54 -19.43
N LYS A 2 2.97 -7.99 -18.22
CA LYS A 2 1.88 -7.24 -17.56
C LYS A 2 1.53 -6.01 -18.40
N ASN A 3 0.26 -5.88 -18.77
CA ASN A 3 -0.24 -4.97 -19.80
C ASN A 3 0.12 -3.49 -19.53
N ILE A 4 0.86 -2.84 -20.44
CA ILE A 4 1.28 -1.44 -20.24
C ILE A 4 0.09 -0.48 -20.22
N LYS A 5 -0.96 -0.82 -20.97
CA LYS A 5 -2.22 -0.07 -21.04
C LYS A 5 -2.91 0.03 -19.68
N THR A 6 -2.98 -1.07 -18.92
CA THR A 6 -3.61 -1.08 -17.59
C THR A 6 -2.81 -0.28 -16.58
N THR A 7 -1.48 -0.25 -16.69
CA THR A 7 -0.62 0.56 -15.83
C THR A 7 -0.86 2.06 -16.09
N ARG A 8 -0.86 2.47 -17.36
CA ARG A 8 -1.13 3.86 -17.74
C ARG A 8 -2.53 4.31 -17.27
N SER A 9 -3.55 3.48 -17.48
CA SER A 9 -4.92 3.78 -17.02
C SER A 9 -5.01 3.97 -15.50
N ARG A 10 -4.34 3.13 -14.70
CA ARG A 10 -4.30 3.27 -13.24
C ARG A 10 -3.60 4.56 -12.80
N VAL A 11 -2.49 4.92 -13.44
CA VAL A 11 -1.78 6.16 -13.14
C VAL A 11 -2.68 7.36 -13.43
N THR A 12 -3.32 7.41 -14.60
CA THR A 12 -4.21 8.52 -14.97
C THR A 12 -5.40 8.64 -14.00
N THR A 13 -6.00 7.51 -13.62
CA THR A 13 -7.09 7.47 -12.63
C THR A 13 -6.63 8.05 -11.29
N MET A 14 -5.44 7.68 -10.83
CA MET A 14 -4.91 8.16 -9.55
C MET A 14 -4.51 9.64 -9.62
N ALA A 15 -3.91 10.08 -10.73
CA ALA A 15 -3.58 11.48 -10.95
C ALA A 15 -4.85 12.36 -10.95
N ASN A 16 -5.92 11.93 -11.61
CA ASN A 16 -7.21 12.65 -11.61
C ASN A 16 -7.80 12.77 -10.20
N ARG A 17 -7.70 11.70 -9.38
CA ARG A 17 -8.12 11.75 -7.97
C ARG A 17 -7.28 12.75 -7.16
N LEU A 18 -5.98 12.82 -7.41
CA LEU A 18 -5.09 13.79 -6.74
C LEU A 18 -5.38 15.23 -7.20
N VAL A 19 -5.66 15.46 -8.48
CA VAL A 19 -6.06 16.78 -8.98
C VAL A 19 -7.37 17.24 -8.34
N LYS A 20 -8.35 16.35 -8.18
CA LYS A 20 -9.60 16.64 -7.44
C LYS A 20 -9.36 16.99 -5.96
N ARG A 21 -8.23 16.59 -5.37
CA ARG A 21 -7.81 16.94 -4.00
C ARG A 21 -6.99 18.23 -3.93
N GLY A 22 -6.85 18.97 -5.03
CA GLY A 22 -6.13 20.25 -5.07
C GLY A 22 -4.64 20.15 -5.44
N TYR A 23 -4.14 18.95 -5.80
CA TYR A 23 -2.76 18.83 -6.27
C TYR A 23 -2.61 19.38 -7.69
N GLY A 24 -1.54 20.15 -7.92
CA GLY A 24 -1.16 20.57 -9.28
C GLY A 24 -0.90 19.37 -10.20
N ARG A 25 -1.31 19.47 -11.47
CA ARG A 25 -1.29 18.35 -12.45
C ARG A 25 0.06 17.63 -12.54
N ARG A 26 1.17 18.39 -12.59
CA ARG A 26 2.53 17.82 -12.64
C ARG A 26 2.83 16.95 -11.41
N LEU A 27 2.55 17.48 -10.23
CA LEU A 27 2.81 16.79 -8.96
C LEU A 27 1.90 15.57 -8.77
N ALA A 28 0.64 15.69 -9.17
CA ALA A 28 -0.32 14.60 -9.17
C ALA A 28 0.16 13.43 -10.04
N MET A 29 0.69 13.71 -11.23
CA MET A 29 1.16 12.67 -12.15
C MET A 29 2.41 11.93 -11.64
N ILE A 30 3.38 12.67 -11.09
CA ILE A 30 4.59 12.10 -10.48
C ILE A 30 4.22 11.20 -9.29
N LYS A 31 3.37 11.70 -8.38
CA LYS A 31 2.90 10.92 -7.22
C LYS A 31 2.13 9.68 -7.64
N ALA A 32 1.24 9.79 -8.63
CA ALA A 32 0.48 8.66 -9.15
C ALA A 32 1.39 7.58 -9.74
N TRP A 33 2.43 7.96 -10.48
CA TRP A 33 3.40 7.01 -11.04
C TRP A 33 4.18 6.28 -9.96
N ILE A 34 4.64 7.01 -8.93
CA ILE A 34 5.35 6.42 -7.78
C ILE A 34 4.45 5.43 -7.05
N ILE A 35 3.20 5.79 -6.75
CA ILE A 35 2.24 4.92 -6.05
C ILE A 35 1.97 3.64 -6.84
N VAL A 36 1.66 3.75 -8.14
CA VAL A 36 1.37 2.57 -8.97
C VAL A 36 2.60 1.66 -9.10
N LYS A 37 3.81 2.26 -9.15
CA LYS A 37 5.05 1.49 -9.18
C LYS A 37 5.35 0.83 -7.83
N ALA A 38 5.08 1.52 -6.72
CA ALA A 38 5.22 1.00 -5.35
C ALA A 38 4.23 -0.13 -5.05
N GLU A 39 2.96 -0.01 -5.46
CA GLU A 39 1.98 -1.10 -5.38
C GLU A 39 2.41 -2.33 -6.19
N LYS A 40 3.02 -2.11 -7.36
CA LYS A 40 3.63 -3.20 -8.15
C LYS A 40 4.87 -3.80 -7.48
N LEU A 41 5.62 -2.97 -6.76
CA LEU A 41 6.77 -3.32 -5.94
C LEU A 41 6.33 -3.71 -4.53
N SER A 42 5.12 -4.27 -4.31
CA SER A 42 4.76 -4.81 -3.00
C SER A 42 5.63 -6.03 -2.67
N VAL A 43 6.90 -5.77 -2.40
CA VAL A 43 7.79 -6.60 -1.62
C VAL A 43 7.06 -6.74 -0.30
N ARG A 44 6.80 -7.98 0.07
CA ARG A 44 6.23 -8.34 1.36
C ARG A 44 7.19 -7.80 2.41
N VAL A 45 6.95 -6.61 2.96
CA VAL A 45 7.76 -6.06 4.05
C VAL A 45 7.50 -6.99 5.23
N SER A 46 8.49 -7.81 5.59
CA SER A 46 8.41 -8.66 6.78
C SER A 46 8.17 -7.76 7.99
N GLY A 47 7.13 -8.04 8.77
CA GLY A 47 6.74 -7.20 9.92
C GLY A 47 5.41 -6.45 9.79
N VAL A 48 4.90 -6.21 8.58
CA VAL A 48 3.69 -5.38 8.35
C VAL A 48 2.50 -6.19 7.80
N THR A 49 2.55 -7.51 7.98
CA THR A 49 1.40 -8.37 7.68
C THR A 49 0.21 -7.95 8.52
N PHE A 50 -1.01 -8.12 8.00
CA PHE A 50 -2.22 -7.81 8.75
C PHE A 50 -2.22 -8.51 10.13
N GLY A 51 -1.78 -9.78 10.16
CA GLY A 51 -1.62 -10.52 11.42
C GLY A 51 -0.68 -9.85 12.42
N GLN A 52 0.52 -9.42 12.00
CA GLN A 52 1.46 -8.72 12.90
C GLN A 52 0.94 -7.37 13.37
N ARG A 53 0.25 -6.61 12.50
CA ARG A 53 -0.40 -5.35 12.89
C ARG A 53 -1.51 -5.57 13.92
N GLN A 54 -2.38 -6.55 13.72
CA GLN A 54 -3.43 -6.89 14.67
C GLN A 54 -2.87 -7.41 16.00
N GLN A 55 -1.75 -8.14 15.98
CA GLN A 55 -1.06 -8.58 17.21
C GLN A 55 -0.48 -7.41 17.99
N ILE A 56 0.18 -6.46 17.32
CA ILE A 56 0.73 -5.25 17.96
C ILE A 56 -0.39 -4.38 18.51
N LEU A 57 -1.47 -4.20 17.75
CA LEU A 57 -2.67 -3.47 18.19
C LEU A 57 -3.31 -4.13 19.42
N ALA A 58 -3.44 -5.46 19.43
CA ALA A 58 -3.94 -6.18 20.59
C ALA A 58 -3.05 -5.99 21.83
N ALA A 59 -1.72 -6.03 21.64
CA ALA A 59 -0.75 -5.80 22.71
C ALA A 59 -0.81 -4.37 23.27
N LEU A 60 -0.98 -3.36 22.41
CA LEU A 60 -1.15 -1.95 22.81
C LEU A 60 -2.48 -1.72 23.54
N ASP A 61 -3.54 -2.45 23.16
CA ASP A 61 -4.88 -2.38 23.73
C ASP A 61 -5.01 -3.24 25.02
N GLY A 62 -3.89 -3.78 25.54
CA GLY A 62 -3.84 -4.58 26.76
C GLY A 62 -4.52 -5.96 26.66
N ARG A 63 -4.96 -6.38 25.47
CA ARG A 63 -5.53 -7.72 25.24
C ARG A 63 -4.38 -8.68 24.96
N GLN A 64 -4.29 -9.76 25.73
CA GLN A 64 -3.23 -10.76 25.57
C GLN A 64 -3.29 -11.37 24.16
N ALA A 65 -2.35 -10.96 23.29
CA ALA A 65 -2.24 -11.48 21.95
C ALA A 65 -1.79 -12.94 22.05
N PHE A 66 -2.69 -13.89 21.77
CA PHE A 66 -2.34 -15.31 21.69
C PHE A 66 -1.36 -15.53 20.53
N VAL A 67 -0.07 -15.52 20.83
CA VAL A 67 0.98 -15.88 19.88
C VAL A 67 0.97 -17.40 19.75
N LYS A 68 0.35 -17.93 18.69
CA LYS A 68 0.69 -19.28 18.22
C LYS A 68 2.10 -19.22 17.64
N LEU A 69 3.09 -19.47 18.50
CA LEU A 69 4.45 -19.77 18.06
C LEU A 69 4.39 -21.08 17.30
N ARG A 70 4.44 -20.99 15.96
CA ARG A 70 4.64 -22.16 15.10
C ARG A 70 6.12 -22.54 15.28
N ARG A 71 6.39 -23.60 16.05
CA ARG A 71 7.70 -24.26 16.05
C ARG A 71 7.81 -25.04 14.74
N GLU A 72 8.79 -24.67 13.93
CA GLU A 72 9.38 -25.58 12.94
C GLU A 72 10.33 -26.54 13.65
#